data_AF-A0A421JHZ1-F1
#
_entry.id   AF-A0A421JHZ1-F1
#
_cell.length_a   1.000
_cell.length_b   1.000
_cell.length_c   1.000
_cell.angle_alpha   90.00
_cell.angle_beta   90.00
_cell.angle_gamma   90.00
#
_symmetry.space_group_name_H-M   'P 1'
#
loop_
_entity.id
_entity.type
_entity.pdbx_description
1 polymer ?
#
loop_
_entity_poly.entity_id
_entity_poly.type
_entity_poly.pdbx_seq_one_letter_code
_entity_poly.pdbx_strand_id
1 'polypeptide(L)'
;MTFVNTKQQKLIEESVANHVKFYDKTISQYLKLRQEIYSLSCNLGPSSTPDLTLFQIKYELDKIQHIYQLHLQELTNLIVPNNNTPTNEITQQYESLLEKQTLLSEQISNIKTIQQPILFKIMSLVKSFESNIQSRYISPRTIRDQKKTDSTIDLQSLVISLDELTTMIQEINYIDIDVVNSRIFEKFSDDEVLYKLNKSNLRELTSDMTVADYEELIESTIDQINTLKQEGDVLETNWNNNANKIELIKQALSSI
;
A
#
# COMPACT_ATOMS: atom_id res chain seq x y z
N MET A 1 17.64 -10.72 -17.51
CA MET A 1 18.19 -10.76 -18.88
C MET A 1 19.00 -9.49 -19.10
N THR A 2 20.28 -9.50 -18.72
CA THR A 2 21.18 -8.36 -18.86
C THR A 2 21.69 -8.29 -20.30
N PHE A 3 21.25 -7.29 -21.05
CA PHE A 3 21.84 -6.95 -22.34
C PHE A 3 23.27 -6.44 -22.10
N VAL A 4 24.26 -7.31 -22.25
CA VAL A 4 25.65 -6.86 -22.36
C VAL A 4 25.73 -6.04 -23.63
N ASN A 5 26.03 -4.75 -23.49
CA ASN A 5 26.16 -3.82 -24.62
C ASN A 5 27.27 -4.35 -25.54
N THR A 6 27.07 -4.36 -26.87
CA THR A 6 28.04 -4.89 -27.84
C THR A 6 29.44 -4.29 -27.69
N LYS A 7 29.54 -3.06 -27.19
CA LYS A 7 30.83 -2.44 -26.81
C LYS A 7 31.49 -3.12 -25.61
N GLN A 8 30.72 -3.50 -24.59
CA GLN A 8 31.22 -4.22 -23.41
C GLN A 8 31.68 -5.62 -23.79
N GLN A 9 30.93 -6.32 -24.66
CA GLN A 9 31.33 -7.63 -25.15
C GLN A 9 32.65 -7.56 -25.93
N LYS A 10 32.80 -6.58 -26.83
CA LYS A 10 34.04 -6.38 -27.59
C LYS A 10 35.24 -6.06 -26.68
N LEU A 11 35.03 -5.27 -25.62
CA LEU A 11 36.06 -4.94 -24.65
C LEU A 11 36.49 -6.17 -23.82
N ILE A 12 35.54 -7.04 -23.49
CA ILE A 12 35.81 -8.32 -22.81
C ILE A 12 36.60 -9.25 -23.74
N GLU A 13 36.17 -9.40 -25.00
CA GLU A 13 36.86 -10.22 -26.00
C GLU A 13 38.30 -9.74 -26.24
N GLU A 14 38.51 -8.43 -26.36
CA GLU A 14 39.84 -7.84 -26.56
C GLU A 14 40.74 -7.98 -25.33
N SER A 15 40.16 -7.86 -24.13
CA SER A 15 40.87 -8.09 -22.86
C SER A 15 41.28 -9.56 -22.69
N VAL A 16 40.37 -10.50 -22.98
CA VAL A 16 40.64 -11.94 -22.92
C VAL A 16 41.69 -12.34 -23.96
N ALA A 17 41.56 -11.85 -25.20
CA ALA A 17 42.54 -12.10 -26.26
C ALA A 17 43.93 -11.57 -25.90
N ASN A 18 44.02 -10.38 -25.31
CA ASN A 18 45.28 -9.84 -24.80
C ASN A 18 45.82 -10.67 -23.63
N HIS A 19 44.97 -11.09 -22.70
CA HIS A 19 45.40 -11.90 -21.56
C HIS A 19 45.99 -13.25 -22.01
N VAL A 20 45.32 -13.94 -22.94
CA VAL A 20 45.84 -15.20 -23.52
C VAL A 20 47.15 -14.94 -24.28
N LYS A 21 47.25 -13.84 -25.02
CA LYS A 21 48.43 -13.55 -25.85
C LYS A 21 49.67 -13.13 -25.03
N PHE A 22 49.48 -12.39 -23.94
CA PHE A 22 50.58 -11.78 -23.19
C PHE A 22 50.87 -12.44 -21.85
N TYR A 23 49.90 -13.14 -21.24
CA TYR A 23 50.04 -13.72 -19.90
C TYR A 23 50.04 -15.25 -19.89
N ASP A 24 49.77 -15.93 -21.01
CA ASP A 24 49.95 -17.37 -21.09
C ASP A 24 51.43 -17.75 -21.20
N LYS A 25 52.00 -18.12 -20.05
CA LYS A 25 53.39 -18.55 -19.89
C LYS A 25 53.72 -19.78 -20.73
N THR A 26 52.75 -20.67 -20.92
CA THR A 26 52.87 -21.93 -21.68
C THR A 26 53.00 -21.64 -23.17
N ILE A 27 52.17 -20.74 -23.70
CA ILE A 27 52.29 -20.25 -25.08
C ILE A 27 53.61 -19.49 -25.28
N SER A 28 54.01 -18.66 -24.32
CA SER A 28 55.29 -17.93 -24.38
C SER A 28 56.50 -18.87 -24.47
N GLN A 29 56.49 -19.97 -23.71
CA GLN A 29 57.53 -21.00 -23.76
C GLN A 29 57.58 -21.72 -25.11
N TYR A 30 56.43 -22.08 -25.67
CA TYR A 30 56.34 -22.67 -27.01
C TYR A 30 56.85 -21.71 -28.11
N LEU A 31 56.49 -20.43 -28.05
CA LEU A 31 56.95 -19.43 -29.03
C LEU A 31 58.47 -19.21 -28.96
N LYS A 32 59.05 -19.22 -27.74
CA LYS A 32 60.51 -19.16 -27.55
C LYS A 32 61.21 -20.38 -28.16
N LEU A 33 60.73 -21.58 -27.89
CA LEU A 33 61.29 -22.81 -28.48
C LEU A 33 61.19 -22.78 -30.02
N ARG A 34 60.08 -22.31 -30.57
CA ARG A 34 59.92 -22.15 -32.02
C ARG A 34 60.93 -21.17 -32.63
N GLN A 35 61.22 -20.08 -31.92
CA GLN A 35 62.23 -19.11 -32.32
C GLN A 35 63.66 -19.69 -32.23
N GLU A 36 63.94 -20.52 -31.22
CA GLU A 36 65.20 -21.25 -31.08
C GLU A 36 65.40 -22.29 -32.18
N ILE A 37 64.36 -23.03 -32.55
CA ILE A 37 64.41 -23.98 -33.69
C ILE A 37 64.66 -23.23 -35.00
N TYR A 38 63.97 -22.10 -35.21
CA TYR A 38 64.15 -21.28 -36.40
C TYR A 38 65.59 -20.71 -36.48
N SER A 39 66.12 -20.18 -35.39
CA SER A 39 67.50 -19.66 -35.36
C SER A 39 68.52 -20.76 -35.59
N LEU A 40 68.31 -21.97 -35.06
CA LEU A 40 69.15 -23.13 -35.35
C LEU A 40 69.11 -23.49 -36.84
N SER A 41 67.91 -23.50 -37.44
CA SER A 41 67.73 -23.83 -38.86
C SER A 41 68.39 -22.82 -39.81
N CYS A 42 68.44 -21.53 -39.43
CA CYS A 42 69.14 -20.49 -40.18
C CYS A 42 70.66 -20.55 -39.98
N ASN A 43 71.13 -21.07 -38.84
CA ASN A 43 72.56 -21.18 -38.50
C ASN A 43 73.19 -22.52 -38.91
N LEU A 44 72.40 -23.49 -39.40
CA LEU A 44 72.88 -24.74 -39.98
C LEU A 44 73.46 -24.49 -41.40
N GLY A 45 74.71 -24.03 -41.45
CA GLY A 45 75.57 -24.19 -42.62
C GLY A 45 76.17 -25.61 -42.68
N PRO A 46 76.70 -26.06 -43.84
CA PRO A 46 77.06 -27.46 -44.12
C PRO A 46 78.20 -28.09 -43.28
N SER A 47 78.71 -27.43 -42.24
CA SER A 47 79.89 -27.87 -41.48
C SER A 47 79.76 -27.83 -39.95
N SER A 48 78.58 -27.63 -39.38
CA SER A 48 78.41 -27.68 -37.92
C SER A 48 77.73 -28.97 -37.46
N THR A 49 78.46 -29.79 -36.72
CA THR A 49 77.92 -30.92 -35.93
C THR A 49 76.98 -30.42 -34.83
N PRO A 50 75.74 -30.92 -34.72
CA PRO A 50 74.91 -30.60 -33.56
C PRO A 50 74.03 -31.78 -33.12
N ASP A 51 74.57 -32.98 -32.92
CA ASP A 51 73.73 -34.10 -32.43
C ASP A 51 73.19 -33.79 -31.02
N LEU A 52 74.03 -33.29 -30.11
CA LEU A 52 73.63 -33.05 -28.71
C LEU A 52 72.59 -31.93 -28.56
N THR A 53 72.74 -30.82 -29.29
CA THR A 53 71.81 -29.69 -29.24
C THR A 53 70.49 -30.04 -29.93
N LEU A 54 70.53 -30.86 -31.00
CA LEU A 54 69.32 -31.40 -31.64
C LEU A 54 68.55 -32.33 -30.68
N PHE A 55 69.25 -33.20 -29.94
CA PHE A 55 68.61 -34.05 -28.92
C PHE A 55 68.01 -33.23 -27.77
N GLN A 56 68.69 -32.16 -27.32
CA GLN A 56 68.17 -31.26 -26.28
C GLN A 56 66.91 -30.52 -26.75
N ILE A 57 66.91 -29.98 -27.96
CA ILE A 57 65.75 -29.29 -28.53
C ILE A 57 64.60 -30.26 -28.77
N LYS A 58 64.89 -31.49 -29.19
CA LYS A 58 63.87 -32.54 -29.33
C LYS A 58 63.22 -32.90 -28.00
N TYR A 59 64.02 -33.03 -26.94
CA TYR A 59 63.51 -33.27 -25.59
C TYR A 59 62.65 -32.10 -25.07
N GLU A 60 63.11 -30.85 -25.25
CA GLU A 60 62.32 -29.68 -24.86
C GLU A 60 61.04 -29.54 -25.71
N LEU A 61 61.06 -29.96 -26.97
CA LEU A 61 59.87 -30.01 -27.83
C LEU A 61 58.85 -31.03 -27.32
N ASP A 62 59.27 -32.26 -27.03
CA ASP A 62 58.38 -33.30 -26.49
C ASP A 62 57.79 -32.88 -25.13
N LYS A 63 58.60 -32.25 -24.27
CA LYS A 63 58.17 -31.70 -22.98
C LYS A 63 57.14 -30.59 -23.13
N ILE A 64 57.41 -29.59 -23.97
CA ILE A 64 56.48 -28.47 -24.21
C ILE A 64 55.21 -28.97 -24.89
N GLN A 65 55.30 -29.93 -25.82
CA GLN A 65 54.15 -30.55 -26.45
C GLN A 65 53.24 -31.22 -25.41
N HIS A 66 53.81 -31.99 -24.48
CA HIS A 66 53.04 -32.64 -23.42
C HIS A 66 52.38 -31.63 -22.47
N ILE A 67 53.13 -30.60 -22.06
CA ILE A 67 52.60 -29.51 -21.20
C ILE A 67 51.48 -28.76 -21.92
N TYR A 68 51.61 -28.50 -23.22
CA TYR A 68 50.59 -27.80 -24.01
C TYR A 68 49.33 -28.66 -24.18
N GLN A 69 49.47 -29.97 -24.36
CA GLN A 69 48.34 -30.91 -24.38
C GLN A 69 47.58 -30.92 -23.04
N LEU A 70 48.30 -30.95 -21.91
CA LEU A 70 47.69 -30.85 -20.59
C LEU A 70 46.98 -29.51 -20.39
N HIS A 71 47.61 -28.40 -20.78
CA HIS A 71 47.00 -27.07 -20.71
C HIS A 71 45.73 -26.97 -21.56
N LEU A 72 45.72 -27.54 -22.77
CA LEU A 72 44.51 -27.62 -23.59
C LEU A 72 43.43 -28.49 -22.95
N GLN A 73 43.79 -29.59 -22.31
CA GLN A 73 42.85 -30.43 -21.57
C GLN A 73 42.27 -29.70 -20.34
N GLU A 74 43.09 -28.98 -19.58
CA GLU A 74 42.64 -28.14 -18.46
C GLU A 74 41.69 -27.04 -18.94
N LEU A 75 42.05 -26.30 -19.99
CA LEU A 75 41.17 -25.32 -20.60
C LEU A 75 39.89 -25.95 -21.12
N THR A 76 39.96 -27.12 -21.74
CA THR A 76 38.77 -27.85 -22.20
C THR A 76 37.89 -28.23 -21.02
N ASN A 77 38.45 -28.72 -19.92
CA ASN A 77 37.71 -29.08 -18.71
C ASN A 77 37.11 -27.86 -18.01
N LEU A 78 37.73 -26.69 -18.12
CA LEU A 78 37.18 -25.42 -17.62
C LEU A 78 36.08 -24.85 -18.54
N ILE A 79 36.19 -25.06 -19.85
CA ILE A 79 35.24 -24.58 -20.87
C ILE A 79 34.02 -25.50 -20.95
N VAL A 80 34.19 -26.81 -20.76
CA VAL A 80 33.05 -27.72 -20.55
C VAL A 80 32.35 -27.18 -19.31
N PRO A 81 31.15 -26.59 -19.46
CA PRO A 81 30.47 -26.02 -18.33
C PRO A 81 30.27 -27.17 -17.36
N ASN A 82 30.83 -27.03 -16.16
CA ASN A 82 30.42 -27.85 -15.04
C ASN A 82 28.91 -27.66 -14.92
N ASN A 83 28.13 -28.57 -15.50
CA ASN A 83 26.67 -28.58 -15.47
C ASN A 83 26.11 -28.77 -14.04
N ASN A 84 26.99 -28.80 -13.04
CA ASN A 84 26.69 -29.01 -11.65
C ASN A 84 26.77 -27.65 -10.93
N THR A 85 25.66 -26.90 -11.04
CA THR A 85 25.21 -25.72 -10.24
C THR A 85 25.82 -24.35 -10.61
N PRO A 86 25.00 -23.32 -10.95
CA PRO A 86 23.79 -22.88 -10.23
C PRO A 86 22.54 -22.72 -11.12
N THR A 87 22.34 -23.53 -12.14
CA THR A 87 21.11 -23.47 -12.96
C THR A 87 19.86 -23.86 -12.17
N ASN A 88 19.96 -24.83 -11.26
CA ASN A 88 18.83 -25.26 -10.41
C ASN A 88 18.45 -24.22 -9.34
N GLU A 89 19.42 -23.58 -8.70
CA GLU A 89 19.14 -22.51 -7.73
C GLU A 89 18.60 -21.26 -8.42
N ILE A 90 19.14 -20.89 -9.58
CA ILE A 90 18.65 -19.76 -10.36
C ILE A 90 17.24 -20.04 -10.90
N THR A 91 16.94 -21.27 -11.33
CA THR A 91 15.58 -21.64 -11.78
C THR A 91 14.60 -21.68 -10.62
N GLN A 92 14.97 -22.21 -9.45
CA GLN A 92 14.14 -22.14 -8.25
C GLN A 92 13.88 -20.70 -7.80
N GLN A 93 14.92 -19.85 -7.81
CA GLN A 93 14.77 -18.43 -7.50
C GLN A 93 13.87 -17.74 -8.53
N TYR A 94 14.02 -18.07 -9.81
CA TYR A 94 13.18 -17.54 -10.88
C TYR A 94 11.71 -17.96 -10.72
N GLU A 95 11.43 -19.22 -10.41
CA GLU A 95 10.07 -19.72 -10.12
C GLU A 95 9.48 -19.02 -8.89
N SER A 96 10.25 -18.86 -7.82
CA SER A 96 9.80 -18.15 -6.62
C SER A 96 9.50 -16.66 -6.88
N LEU A 97 10.26 -16.03 -7.78
CA LEU A 97 10.03 -14.65 -8.20
C LEU A 97 8.80 -14.55 -9.11
N LEU A 98 8.58 -15.54 -9.97
CA LEU A 98 7.40 -15.64 -10.81
C LEU A 98 6.14 -15.78 -9.95
N GLU A 99 6.16 -16.64 -8.93
CA GLU A 99 5.06 -16.82 -7.98
C GLU A 99 4.79 -15.55 -7.15
N LYS A 100 5.84 -14.86 -6.69
CA LYS A 100 5.68 -13.54 -6.06
C LYS A 100 5.08 -12.50 -7.01
N GLN A 101 5.47 -12.53 -8.28
CA GLN A 101 4.94 -11.63 -9.29
C GLN A 101 3.46 -11.90 -9.58
N THR A 102 3.04 -13.16 -9.67
CA THR A 102 1.62 -13.50 -9.86
C THR A 102 0.80 -13.07 -8.65
N LEU A 103 1.27 -13.34 -7.42
CA LEU A 103 0.60 -12.94 -6.19
C LEU A 103 0.49 -11.42 -6.06
N LEU A 104 1.55 -10.67 -6.36
CA LEU A 104 1.51 -9.20 -6.40
C LEU A 104 0.56 -8.69 -7.48
N SER A 105 0.49 -9.33 -8.65
CA SER A 105 -0.45 -8.95 -9.70
C SER A 105 -1.91 -9.17 -9.29
N GLU A 106 -2.18 -10.25 -8.56
CA GLU A 106 -3.50 -10.54 -7.98
C GLU A 106 -3.85 -9.53 -6.88
N GLN A 107 -2.90 -9.18 -6.01
CA GLN A 107 -3.09 -8.13 -5.01
C GLN A 107 -3.36 -6.77 -5.66
N ILE A 108 -2.62 -6.40 -6.70
CA ILE A 108 -2.86 -5.16 -7.46
C ILE A 108 -4.25 -5.19 -8.12
N SER A 109 -4.67 -6.35 -8.63
CA SER A 109 -6.02 -6.53 -9.16
C SER A 109 -7.06 -6.30 -8.07
N ASN A 110 -6.92 -6.92 -6.90
CA ASN A 110 -7.81 -6.76 -5.75
C ASN A 110 -7.88 -5.28 -5.28
N ILE A 111 -6.74 -4.60 -5.19
CA ILE A 111 -6.69 -3.18 -4.86
C ILE A 111 -7.50 -2.36 -5.88
N LYS A 112 -7.37 -2.64 -7.18
CA LYS A 112 -8.10 -1.90 -8.23
C LYS A 112 -9.58 -2.26 -8.29
N THR A 113 -9.96 -3.52 -8.13
CA THR A 113 -11.34 -3.99 -8.34
C THR A 113 -12.21 -3.88 -7.11
N ILE A 114 -11.62 -3.97 -5.91
CA ILE A 114 -12.36 -3.99 -4.63
C ILE A 114 -12.03 -2.75 -3.82
N GLN A 115 -10.76 -2.51 -3.51
CA GLN A 115 -10.40 -1.47 -2.54
C GLN A 115 -10.58 -0.06 -3.11
N GLN A 116 -10.20 0.19 -4.36
CA GLN A 116 -10.36 1.46 -5.03
C GLN A 116 -11.84 1.88 -5.16
N PRO A 117 -12.79 1.04 -5.61
CA PRO A 117 -14.20 1.41 -5.62
C PRO A 117 -14.78 1.57 -4.21
N ILE A 118 -14.32 0.82 -3.21
CA ILE A 118 -14.70 1.06 -1.81
C ILE A 118 -14.21 2.44 -1.34
N LEU A 119 -12.97 2.80 -1.63
CA LEU A 119 -12.42 4.11 -1.32
C LEU A 119 -13.20 5.21 -2.03
N PHE A 120 -13.58 5.03 -3.30
CA PHE A 120 -14.46 5.97 -3.99
C PHE A 120 -15.84 6.08 -3.36
N LYS A 121 -16.44 4.97 -2.89
CA LYS A 121 -17.71 4.99 -2.14
C LYS A 121 -17.56 5.75 -0.81
N ILE A 122 -16.49 5.49 -0.06
CA ILE A 122 -16.19 6.20 1.19
C ILE A 122 -15.97 7.68 0.90
N MET A 123 -15.20 8.02 -0.13
CA MET A 123 -14.93 9.41 -0.51
C MET A 123 -16.19 10.12 -1.00
N SER A 124 -17.08 9.42 -1.72
CA SER A 124 -18.39 9.94 -2.09
C SER A 124 -19.29 10.13 -0.87
N LEU A 125 -19.24 9.20 0.11
CA LEU A 125 -20.00 9.29 1.34
C LEU A 125 -19.49 10.45 2.21
N VAL A 126 -18.17 10.58 2.37
CA VAL A 126 -17.51 11.69 3.06
C VAL A 126 -17.84 12.99 2.35
N LYS A 127 -17.76 13.06 1.02
CA LYS A 127 -18.14 14.27 0.27
C LYS A 127 -19.63 14.60 0.42
N SER A 128 -20.51 13.60 0.44
CA SER A 128 -21.93 13.81 0.73
C SER A 128 -22.14 14.26 2.18
N PHE A 129 -21.34 13.75 3.12
CA PHE A 129 -21.39 14.12 4.51
C PHE A 129 -20.85 15.52 4.74
N GLU A 130 -19.71 15.90 4.16
CA GLU A 130 -19.15 17.25 4.16
C GLU A 130 -20.08 18.25 3.50
N SER A 131 -20.68 17.90 2.35
CA SER A 131 -21.72 18.73 1.72
C SER A 131 -22.92 18.90 2.65
N ASN A 132 -23.28 17.85 3.40
CA ASN A 132 -24.33 17.91 4.40
C ASN A 132 -23.91 18.65 5.69
N ILE A 133 -22.61 18.66 6.04
CA ILE A 133 -22.04 19.45 7.14
C ILE A 133 -22.09 20.92 6.77
N GLN A 134 -21.67 21.28 5.56
CA GLN A 134 -21.73 22.65 5.08
C GLN A 134 -23.16 23.18 5.01
N SER A 135 -24.15 22.32 4.77
CA SER A 135 -25.58 22.67 4.87
C SER A 135 -26.15 22.63 6.30
N ARG A 136 -25.36 22.40 7.37
CA ARG A 136 -25.82 22.44 8.78
C ARG A 136 -26.16 23.83 9.30
N TYR A 137 -25.94 24.88 8.51
CA TYR A 137 -26.63 26.16 8.64
C TYR A 137 -27.80 26.19 7.64
N ILE A 138 -28.90 25.52 8.00
CA ILE A 138 -30.17 25.79 7.34
C ILE A 138 -30.65 27.13 7.88
N SER A 139 -30.17 28.22 7.30
CA SER A 139 -30.79 29.53 7.50
C SER A 139 -32.14 29.51 6.80
N PRO A 140 -33.19 30.17 7.32
CA PRO A 140 -34.46 30.33 6.60
C PRO A 140 -34.29 30.85 5.15
N ARG A 141 -33.17 31.53 4.87
CA ARG A 141 -32.78 31.98 3.53
C ARG A 141 -32.33 30.85 2.59
N THR A 142 -31.63 29.82 3.06
CA THR A 142 -31.15 28.73 2.20
C THR A 142 -32.27 27.80 1.74
N ILE A 143 -33.32 27.62 2.54
CA ILE A 143 -34.56 26.92 2.13
C ILE A 143 -35.29 27.69 1.03
N ARG A 144 -35.27 29.03 1.08
CA ARG A 144 -35.92 29.90 0.07
C ARG A 144 -35.24 29.81 -1.30
N ASP A 145 -33.92 29.61 -1.31
CA ASP A 145 -33.12 29.51 -2.54
C ASP A 145 -33.03 28.08 -3.10
N GLN A 146 -33.26 27.04 -2.28
CA GLN A 146 -33.20 25.61 -2.67
C GLN A 146 -34.46 25.08 -3.37
N LYS A 147 -35.36 25.94 -3.89
CA LYS A 147 -36.52 25.52 -4.71
C LYS A 147 -36.15 24.78 -6.02
N LYS A 148 -34.87 24.55 -6.32
CA LYS A 148 -34.41 24.07 -7.64
C LYS A 148 -33.28 23.04 -7.65
N THR A 149 -32.83 22.52 -6.52
CA THR A 149 -31.76 21.50 -6.55
C THR A 149 -32.28 20.17 -6.05
N ASP A 150 -32.18 19.16 -6.90
CA ASP A 150 -32.44 17.73 -6.64
C ASP A 150 -31.50 17.17 -5.54
N SER A 151 -31.63 17.67 -4.31
CA SER A 151 -31.15 16.98 -3.13
C SER A 151 -32.16 15.91 -2.75
N THR A 152 -31.69 14.69 -2.51
CA THR A 152 -32.49 13.47 -2.24
C THR A 152 -33.32 13.52 -0.95
N ILE A 153 -33.42 14.67 -0.28
CA ILE A 153 -34.21 14.88 0.92
C ILE A 153 -35.01 16.17 0.72
N ASP A 154 -36.33 16.04 0.72
CA ASP A 154 -37.25 17.15 0.55
C ASP A 154 -37.32 17.98 1.85
N LEU A 155 -36.51 19.04 1.91
CA LEU A 155 -36.47 19.97 3.02
C LEU A 155 -37.71 20.88 3.09
N GLN A 156 -38.59 20.87 2.07
CA GLN A 156 -39.87 21.59 2.11
C GLN A 156 -40.88 20.90 3.03
N SER A 157 -40.71 19.60 3.30
CA SER A 157 -41.53 18.85 4.25
C SER A 157 -41.38 19.33 5.72
N LEU A 158 -40.38 20.16 6.02
CA LEU A 158 -40.19 20.75 7.36
C LEU A 158 -40.90 22.09 7.56
N VAL A 159 -41.47 22.68 6.49
CA VAL A 159 -42.25 23.91 6.57
C VAL A 159 -43.71 23.52 6.71
N ILE A 160 -44.28 23.76 7.89
CA ILE A 160 -45.68 23.44 8.19
C ILE A 160 -46.45 24.76 8.23
N SER A 161 -47.59 24.80 7.53
CA SER A 161 -48.50 25.94 7.60
C SER A 161 -49.13 26.02 9.01
N LEU A 162 -49.31 27.22 9.52
CA LEU A 162 -49.81 27.43 10.88
C LEU A 162 -51.23 26.85 11.06
N ASP A 163 -52.01 26.79 9.97
CA ASP A 163 -53.38 26.23 9.93
C ASP A 163 -53.40 24.68 9.93
N GLU A 164 -52.42 24.02 9.31
CA GLU A 164 -52.24 22.56 9.40
C GLU A 164 -51.69 22.14 10.77
N LEU A 165 -50.84 22.97 11.37
CA LEU A 165 -50.29 22.71 12.69
C LEU A 165 -51.37 22.86 13.78
N THR A 166 -52.24 23.87 13.68
CA THR A 166 -53.37 24.02 14.62
C THR A 166 -54.41 22.93 14.45
N THR A 167 -54.69 22.44 13.24
CA THR A 167 -55.59 21.29 13.03
C THR A 167 -54.98 19.98 13.55
N MET A 168 -53.68 19.72 13.35
CA MET A 168 -53.01 18.56 13.95
C MET A 168 -52.96 18.63 15.49
N ILE A 169 -52.81 19.82 16.07
CA ILE A 169 -52.79 20.00 17.53
C ILE A 169 -54.20 19.93 18.12
N GLN A 170 -55.25 20.38 17.41
CA GLN A 170 -56.63 20.26 17.88
C GLN A 170 -57.09 18.81 18.04
N GLU A 171 -56.56 17.86 17.27
CA GLU A 171 -56.79 16.42 17.49
C GLU A 171 -56.18 15.92 18.82
N ILE A 172 -55.16 16.61 19.34
CA ILE A 172 -54.45 16.29 20.58
C ILE A 172 -54.89 17.28 21.65
N ASN A 173 -56.10 17.07 22.17
CA ASN A 173 -56.91 17.93 23.04
C ASN A 173 -56.30 18.49 24.37
N TYR A 174 -54.98 18.48 24.58
CA TYR A 174 -54.37 18.87 25.87
C TYR A 174 -52.98 19.51 25.79
N ILE A 175 -52.58 20.14 24.69
CA ILE A 175 -51.28 20.85 24.67
C ILE A 175 -51.44 22.28 24.16
N ASP A 176 -51.50 23.21 25.13
CA ASP A 176 -51.37 24.65 24.91
C ASP A 176 -49.88 24.94 24.68
N ILE A 177 -49.36 24.54 23.51
CA ILE A 177 -47.99 24.86 23.11
C ILE A 177 -48.02 26.26 22.54
N ASP A 178 -47.48 27.19 23.31
CA ASP A 178 -47.18 28.54 22.87
C ASP A 178 -46.14 28.46 21.72
N VAL A 179 -46.63 28.34 20.48
CA VAL A 179 -45.84 28.04 19.26
C VAL A 179 -44.71 29.06 19.03
N VAL A 180 -44.86 30.25 19.59
CA VAL A 180 -43.90 31.35 19.49
C VAL A 180 -42.72 31.21 20.47
N ASN A 181 -42.86 30.42 21.55
CA ASN A 181 -41.88 30.35 22.65
C ASN A 181 -41.25 28.97 22.88
N SER A 182 -41.71 27.95 22.16
CA SER A 182 -41.09 26.62 22.25
C SER A 182 -39.73 26.61 21.53
N ARG A 183 -38.66 26.21 22.25
CA ARG A 183 -37.30 25.90 21.76
C ARG A 183 -37.21 24.99 20.51
N ILE A 184 -38.35 24.51 20.04
CA ILE A 184 -38.55 23.44 19.06
C ILE A 184 -39.02 24.02 17.72
N PHE A 185 -39.54 25.26 17.67
CA PHE A 185 -40.08 25.86 16.45
C PHE A 185 -39.50 27.27 16.23
N GLU A 186 -39.20 27.61 14.97
CA GLU A 186 -38.67 28.92 14.57
C GLU A 186 -39.59 29.54 13.52
N LYS A 187 -39.95 30.83 13.68
CA LYS A 187 -40.90 31.51 12.79
C LYS A 187 -40.29 31.68 11.39
N PHE A 188 -40.89 31.07 10.37
CA PHE A 188 -40.44 31.13 8.97
C PHE A 188 -41.12 32.28 8.21
N SER A 189 -42.41 32.52 8.47
CA SER A 189 -43.22 33.66 7.98
C SER A 189 -44.38 33.95 8.95
N ASP A 190 -45.25 34.93 8.67
CA ASP A 190 -46.44 35.21 9.50
C ASP A 190 -47.42 34.03 9.61
N ASP A 191 -47.46 33.14 8.60
CA ASP A 191 -48.35 31.97 8.53
C ASP A 191 -47.62 30.61 8.43
N GLU A 192 -46.29 30.57 8.60
CA GLU A 192 -45.50 29.32 8.44
C GLU A 192 -44.44 29.18 9.53
N VAL A 193 -44.32 27.97 10.06
CA VAL A 193 -43.41 27.64 11.17
C VAL A 193 -42.45 26.53 10.76
N LEU A 194 -41.16 26.69 11.09
CA LEU A 194 -40.11 25.72 10.83
C LEU A 194 -39.84 24.88 12.08
N TYR A 195 -39.82 23.55 11.94
CA TYR A 195 -39.38 22.65 13.01
C TYR A 195 -37.85 22.71 13.19
N LYS A 196 -37.40 23.05 14.39
CA LYS A 196 -35.99 23.14 14.75
C LYS A 196 -35.46 21.78 15.17
N LEU A 197 -34.68 21.18 14.28
CA LEU A 197 -33.89 19.99 14.62
C LEU A 197 -32.84 20.36 15.67
N ASN A 198 -33.02 19.88 16.91
CA ASN A 198 -32.03 20.04 17.96
C ASN A 198 -30.76 19.25 17.61
N LYS A 199 -29.62 19.95 17.61
CA LYS A 199 -28.31 19.42 17.22
C LYS A 199 -27.79 18.40 18.25
N SER A 200 -27.09 17.38 17.79
CA SER A 200 -26.13 16.64 18.62
C SER A 200 -24.91 17.53 18.91
N ASN A 201 -24.47 17.65 20.16
CA ASN A 201 -23.31 18.44 20.59
C ASN A 201 -21.93 17.86 20.15
N LEU A 202 -21.87 17.18 19.01
CA LEU A 202 -20.62 16.63 18.49
C LEU A 202 -19.82 17.75 17.84
N ARG A 203 -18.66 18.10 18.43
CA ARG A 203 -17.74 19.13 17.90
C ARG A 203 -17.27 18.74 16.49
N GLU A 204 -17.23 19.73 15.60
CA GLU A 204 -16.79 19.56 14.21
C GLU A 204 -15.29 19.26 14.16
N LEU A 205 -14.90 18.14 13.54
CA LEU A 205 -13.51 17.88 13.17
C LEU A 205 -13.15 18.79 11.99
N THR A 206 -12.24 19.73 12.20
CA THR A 206 -11.66 20.53 11.11
C THR A 206 -10.36 19.90 10.62
N SER A 207 -10.03 20.11 9.34
CA SER A 207 -8.86 19.53 8.66
C SER A 207 -7.50 19.99 9.20
N ASP A 208 -7.50 20.95 10.13
CA ASP A 208 -6.31 21.62 10.65
C ASP A 208 -5.92 21.15 12.07
N MET A 209 -6.65 20.17 12.64
CA MET A 209 -6.34 19.63 13.97
C MET A 209 -5.07 18.77 13.95
N THR A 210 -4.14 19.06 14.86
CA THR A 210 -2.90 18.32 15.05
C THR A 210 -3.15 17.04 15.86
N VAL A 211 -2.21 16.10 15.83
CA VAL A 211 -2.31 14.82 16.59
C VAL A 211 -2.53 15.05 18.09
N ALA A 212 -1.96 16.13 18.66
CA ALA A 212 -2.18 16.50 20.05
C ALA A 212 -3.64 16.91 20.32
N ASP A 213 -4.27 17.61 19.38
CA ASP A 213 -5.68 18.03 19.51
C ASP A 213 -6.63 16.82 19.42
N TYR A 214 -6.25 15.76 18.69
CA TYR A 214 -6.98 14.49 18.69
C TYR A 214 -6.89 13.77 20.02
N GLU A 215 -5.72 13.78 20.65
CA GLU A 215 -5.50 13.13 21.94
C GLU A 215 -6.31 13.82 23.05
N GLU A 216 -6.35 15.15 23.05
CA GLU A 216 -7.20 15.95 23.94
C GLU A 216 -8.70 15.71 23.68
N LEU A 217 -9.12 15.54 22.43
CA LEU A 217 -10.51 15.22 22.08
C LEU A 217 -10.89 13.82 22.56
N ILE A 218 -10.01 12.84 22.37
CA ILE A 218 -10.21 11.47 22.86
C ILE A 218 -10.35 11.50 24.38
N GLU A 219 -9.49 12.21 25.10
CA GLU A 219 -9.58 12.34 26.55
C GLU A 219 -10.90 13.00 27.00
N SER A 220 -11.29 14.11 26.36
CA SER A 220 -12.56 14.78 26.66
C SER A 220 -13.80 13.90 26.36
N THR A 221 -13.77 13.11 25.29
CA THR A 221 -14.88 12.20 24.96
C THR A 221 -14.95 11.02 25.92
N ILE A 222 -13.81 10.51 26.38
CA ILE A 222 -13.76 9.48 27.43
C ILE A 222 -14.39 10.01 28.73
N ASP A 223 -14.08 11.25 29.11
CA ASP A 223 -14.68 11.87 30.29
C ASP A 223 -16.21 12.06 30.15
N GLN A 224 -16.68 12.49 28.99
CA GLN A 224 -18.12 12.59 28.72
C GLN A 224 -18.82 11.23 28.77
N ILE A 225 -18.22 10.18 28.22
CA ILE A 225 -18.75 8.81 28.29
C ILE A 225 -18.81 8.33 29.73
N ASN A 226 -17.77 8.58 30.52
CA ASN A 226 -17.75 8.22 31.94
C ASN A 226 -18.82 8.96 32.73
N THR A 227 -19.04 10.24 32.44
CA THR A 227 -20.10 11.05 33.06
C THR A 227 -21.48 10.51 32.70
N LEU A 228 -21.74 10.26 31.42
CA LEU A 228 -23.00 9.68 30.95
C LEU A 228 -23.26 8.27 31.52
N LYS A 229 -22.20 7.47 31.71
CA LYS A 229 -22.31 6.17 32.36
C LYS A 229 -22.70 6.31 33.83
N GLN A 230 -22.09 7.24 34.56
CA GLN A 230 -22.47 7.53 35.94
C GLN A 230 -23.92 8.04 36.04
N GLU A 231 -24.34 8.92 35.13
CA GLU A 231 -25.74 9.36 35.05
C GLU A 231 -26.68 8.20 34.74
N GLY A 232 -26.28 7.27 33.87
CA GLY A 232 -26.99 6.03 33.57
C GLY A 232 -27.17 5.14 34.79
N ASP A 233 -26.10 4.89 35.56
CA ASP A 233 -26.13 4.10 36.79
C ASP A 233 -27.05 4.75 37.85
N VAL A 234 -27.01 6.08 37.97
CA VAL A 234 -27.92 6.84 38.85
C VAL A 234 -29.37 6.74 38.37
N LEU A 235 -29.61 6.78 37.06
CA LEU A 235 -30.95 6.61 36.50
C LEU A 235 -31.48 5.19 36.75
N GLU A 236 -30.65 4.16 36.55
CA GLU A 236 -31.03 2.75 36.78
C GLU A 236 -31.39 2.51 38.25
N THR A 237 -30.58 3.01 39.18
CA THR A 237 -30.89 2.91 40.61
C THR A 237 -32.19 3.62 40.97
N ASN A 238 -32.45 4.80 40.39
CA ASN A 238 -33.71 5.52 40.58
C ASN A 238 -34.92 4.77 39.99
N TRP A 239 -34.76 4.17 38.80
CA TRP A 239 -35.79 3.34 38.18
C TRP A 239 -36.08 2.09 39.00
N ASN A 240 -35.05 1.40 39.48
CA ASN A 240 -35.20 0.23 40.33
C ASN A 240 -35.89 0.59 41.66
N ASN A 241 -35.51 1.72 42.27
CA ASN A 241 -36.19 2.23 43.47
C ASN A 241 -37.66 2.56 43.21
N ASN A 242 -37.99 3.15 42.07
CA ASN A 242 -39.37 3.43 41.69
C ASN A 242 -40.16 2.15 41.36
N ALA A 243 -39.53 1.16 40.71
CA ALA A 243 -40.12 -0.15 40.45
C ALA A 243 -40.44 -0.87 41.76
N ASN A 244 -39.51 -0.88 42.72
CA ASN A 244 -39.71 -1.44 44.06
C ASN A 244 -40.84 -0.73 44.82
N LYS A 245 -40.92 0.61 44.72
CA LYS A 245 -42.05 1.37 45.30
C LYS A 245 -43.39 0.97 44.67
N ILE A 246 -43.43 0.80 43.34
CA ILE A 246 -44.63 0.35 42.63
C ILE A 246 -44.99 -1.08 43.02
N GLU A 247 -44.01 -1.96 43.21
CA GLU A 247 -44.24 -3.34 43.65
C GLU A 247 -44.81 -3.38 45.08
N LEU A 248 -44.28 -2.58 46.01
CA LEU A 248 -44.82 -2.44 47.35
C LEU A 248 -46.25 -1.89 47.34
N ILE A 249 -46.56 -0.92 46.46
CA ILE A 249 -47.92 -0.41 46.28
C ILE A 249 -48.85 -1.50 45.72
N LYS A 250 -48.39 -2.30 44.75
CA LYS A 250 -49.14 -3.45 44.22
C LYS A 250 -49.40 -4.50 45.28
N GLN A 251 -48.41 -4.82 46.11
CA GLN A 251 -48.55 -5.76 47.22
C GLN A 251 -49.57 -5.24 48.25
N ALA A 252 -49.50 -3.96 48.62
CA ALA A 252 -50.48 -3.34 49.52
C ALA A 252 -51.91 -3.36 48.95
N LEU A 253 -52.07 -3.06 47.65
CA LEU A 253 -53.37 -3.13 46.96
C LEU A 253 -53.90 -4.56 46.82
N SER A 254 -53.01 -5.56 46.72
CA SER A 254 -53.40 -6.98 46.70
C SER A 254 -53.71 -7.58 48.09
N SER A 255 -53.39 -6.85 49.15
CA SER A 255 -53.66 -7.22 50.55
C SER A 255 -54.93 -6.58 51.13
N ILE A 256 -55.67 -5.84 50.29
CA ILE A 256 -57.01 -5.27 50.55
C ILE A 256 -58.02 -6.10 49.73
#